data_AF-A0A7Y8DDA4-F1
#
_entry.id   AF-A0A7Y8DDA4-F1
#
_cell.length_a   1.000
_cell.length_b   1.000
_cell.length_c   1.000
_cell.angle_alpha   90.00
_cell.angle_beta   90.00
_cell.angle_gamma   90.00
#
_symmetry.space_group_name_H-M   'P 1'
#
loop_
_entity.id
_entity.type
_entity.pdbx_description
1 polymer ?
#
loop_
_entity_poly.entity_id
_entity_poly.type
_entity_poly.pdbx_seq_one_letter_code
_entity_poly.pdbx_strand_id
1 'polypeptide(L)'
;MKLTLLATLLLAGMPLTALAIEPGPSSPQQKQTEGWLQLQVRGERASANVQKATPAERDVAMQRWLDSYKHPIPEYFDQKQGGTAPGGGSN
;
A
#
# COMPACT_ATOMS: atom_id res chain seq x y z
N MET A 1 -37.39 -39.07 -23.62
CA MET A 1 -36.01 -39.57 -23.42
C MET A 1 -34.98 -38.83 -24.28
N LYS A 2 -35.16 -38.76 -25.61
CA LYS A 2 -34.22 -38.05 -26.50
C LYS A 2 -34.12 -36.54 -26.22
N LEU A 3 -35.25 -35.89 -25.97
CA LEU A 3 -35.31 -34.45 -25.63
C LEU A 3 -34.63 -34.14 -24.29
N THR A 4 -34.85 -35.00 -23.29
CA THR A 4 -34.25 -34.87 -21.95
C THR A 4 -32.74 -34.98 -22.01
N LEU A 5 -32.22 -35.91 -22.82
CA LEU A 5 -30.78 -36.12 -23.00
C LEU A 5 -30.11 -34.94 -23.72
N LEU A 6 -30.81 -34.36 -24.70
CA LEU A 6 -30.34 -33.17 -25.43
C LEU A 6 -30.36 -31.92 -24.53
N ALA A 7 -31.36 -31.78 -23.67
CA ALA A 7 -31.43 -30.71 -22.67
C ALA A 7 -30.30 -30.81 -21.62
N THR A 8 -30.00 -32.02 -21.14
CA THR A 8 -28.89 -32.23 -20.20
C THR A 8 -27.53 -31.96 -20.83
N LEU A 9 -27.34 -32.32 -22.11
CA LEU A 9 -26.11 -32.02 -22.85
C LEU A 9 -25.91 -30.51 -23.03
N LEU A 10 -26.99 -29.78 -23.30
CA LEU A 10 -26.97 -28.33 -23.46
C LEU A 10 -26.67 -27.60 -22.14
N LEU A 11 -27.26 -28.06 -21.03
CA LEU A 11 -26.95 -27.54 -19.69
C LEU A 11 -25.51 -27.82 -19.27
N ALA A 12 -24.98 -29.01 -19.59
CA ALA A 12 -23.60 -29.37 -19.31
C ALA A 12 -22.57 -28.58 -20.14
N GLY A 13 -22.99 -28.01 -21.28
CA GLY A 13 -22.15 -27.18 -22.15
C GLY A 13 -22.04 -25.71 -21.74
N MET A 14 -22.93 -25.20 -20.89
CA MET A 14 -22.91 -23.80 -20.42
C MET A 14 -21.59 -23.33 -19.78
N PRO A 15 -20.86 -24.10 -18.95
CA PRO A 15 -19.62 -23.61 -18.35
C PRO A 15 -18.46 -23.42 -19.36
N LEU A 16 -18.58 -23.96 -20.58
CA LEU A 16 -17.55 -23.80 -21.63
C LEU A 16 -17.54 -22.39 -22.24
N THR A 17 -18.57 -21.57 -22.01
CA THR A 17 -18.64 -20.18 -22.48
C THR A 17 -18.11 -19.17 -21.45
N ALA A 18 -17.40 -19.62 -20.41
CA ALA A 18 -16.67 -18.73 -19.52
C ALA A 18 -15.51 -18.08 -20.28
N LEU A 19 -15.83 -17.02 -21.02
CA LEU A 19 -14.85 -16.14 -21.63
C LEU A 19 -14.03 -15.52 -20.49
N ALA A 20 -12.72 -15.77 -20.49
CA ALA A 20 -11.81 -15.09 -19.59
C ALA A 20 -12.02 -13.58 -19.74
N ILE A 21 -12.14 -12.86 -18.62
CA ILE A 21 -12.11 -11.40 -18.59
C ILE A 21 -10.88 -10.98 -19.38
N GLU A 22 -11.06 -10.08 -20.36
CA GLU A 22 -9.94 -9.63 -21.18
C GLU A 22 -8.81 -9.12 -20.28
N PRO A 23 -7.54 -9.49 -20.55
CA PRO A 23 -6.42 -9.01 -19.77
C PRO A 23 -6.31 -7.49 -19.98
N GLY A 24 -6.86 -6.73 -19.04
CA GLY A 24 -6.88 -5.29 -19.09
C GLY A 24 -7.43 -4.69 -17.79
N PRO A 25 -7.04 -3.45 -17.47
CA PRO A 25 -7.56 -2.77 -16.29
C PRO A 25 -9.07 -2.64 -16.42
N SER A 26 -9.83 -3.06 -15.40
CA SER A 26 -11.30 -3.06 -15.46
C SER A 26 -11.91 -1.66 -15.64
N SER A 27 -11.10 -0.61 -15.46
CA SER A 27 -11.44 0.80 -15.64
C SER A 27 -10.18 1.66 -15.87
N PRO A 28 -10.32 2.88 -16.43
CA PRO A 28 -9.23 3.84 -16.52
C PRO A 28 -8.55 4.16 -15.17
N GLN A 29 -9.32 4.17 -14.08
CA GLN A 29 -8.82 4.40 -12.72
C GLN A 29 -7.97 3.21 -12.25
N GLN A 30 -8.42 1.98 -12.51
CA GLN A 30 -7.66 0.78 -12.18
C GLN A 30 -6.32 0.73 -12.94
N LYS A 31 -6.25 1.24 -14.17
CA LYS A 31 -5.01 1.31 -14.95
C LYS A 31 -3.92 2.11 -14.25
N GLN A 32 -4.27 3.23 -13.63
CA GLN A 32 -3.32 4.05 -12.88
C GLN A 32 -2.85 3.31 -11.63
N THR A 33 -3.79 2.70 -10.89
CA THR A 33 -3.47 1.89 -9.70
C THR A 33 -2.54 0.73 -10.03
N GLU A 34 -2.84 -0.04 -11.08
CA GLU A 34 -1.99 -1.13 -11.56
C GLU A 34 -0.61 -0.63 -11.98
N GLY A 35 -0.53 0.52 -12.66
CA GLY A 35 0.75 1.15 -13.00
C GLY A 35 1.59 1.48 -11.76
N TRP A 36 0.98 2.04 -10.73
CA TRP A 36 1.68 2.33 -9.46
C TRP A 36 2.12 1.07 -8.72
N LEU A 37 1.26 0.04 -8.68
CA LEU A 37 1.60 -1.25 -8.07
C LEU A 37 2.75 -1.93 -8.81
N GLN A 38 2.72 -1.95 -10.15
CA GLN A 38 3.79 -2.53 -10.96
C GLN A 38 5.10 -1.76 -10.77
N LEU A 39 5.06 -0.43 -10.70
CA LEU A 39 6.25 0.39 -10.45
C LEU A 39 6.89 0.08 -9.09
N GLN A 40 6.08 -0.13 -8.05
CA GLN A 40 6.58 -0.52 -6.73
C GLN A 40 7.19 -1.93 -6.75
N VAL A 41 6.51 -2.91 -7.33
CA VAL A 41 6.96 -4.31 -7.38
C VAL A 41 8.24 -4.46 -8.19
N ARG A 42 8.35 -3.78 -9.34
CA ARG A 42 9.55 -3.86 -10.18
C ARG A 42 10.75 -3.13 -9.60
N GLY A 43 10.53 -2.20 -8.67
CA GLY A 43 11.59 -1.39 -8.09
C GLY A 43 12.30 -0.48 -9.10
N GLU A 44 11.69 -0.18 -10.26
CA GLU A 44 12.31 0.66 -11.31
C GLU A 44 12.66 2.08 -10.80
N ARG A 45 11.97 2.55 -9.75
CA ARG A 45 12.28 3.81 -9.06
C ARG A 45 12.82 3.63 -7.64
N ALA A 46 13.35 2.45 -7.31
CA ALA A 46 14.06 2.26 -6.05
C ALA A 46 15.31 3.17 -6.03
N SER A 47 15.58 3.78 -4.87
CA SER A 47 16.79 4.58 -4.68
C SER A 47 18.04 3.72 -4.89
N ALA A 48 19.01 4.22 -5.66
CA ALA A 48 20.33 3.59 -5.78
C ALA A 48 21.11 3.64 -4.45
N ASN A 49 20.80 4.62 -3.60
CA ASN A 49 21.39 4.75 -2.27
C ASN A 49 20.55 3.96 -1.27
N VAL A 50 20.99 2.73 -0.98
CA VAL A 50 20.34 1.88 0.02
C VAL A 50 20.72 2.37 1.41
N GLN A 51 19.76 2.93 2.13
CA GLN A 51 19.94 3.28 3.54
C GLN A 51 19.91 1.99 4.37
N LYS A 52 21.06 1.38 4.58
CA LYS A 52 21.20 0.22 5.47
C LYS A 52 21.66 0.70 6.85
N ALA A 53 20.88 0.40 7.86
CA ALA A 53 21.35 0.42 9.24
C ALA A 53 22.15 -0.86 9.50
N THR A 54 23.32 -0.72 10.10
CA THR A 54 24.07 -1.85 10.67
C THR A 54 23.23 -2.53 11.76
N PRO A 55 23.48 -3.82 12.08
CA PRO A 55 22.78 -4.49 13.17
C PRO A 55 22.80 -3.70 14.48
N ALA A 56 23.95 -3.11 14.84
CA ALA A 56 24.10 -2.29 16.04
C ALA A 56 23.23 -1.02 16.02
N GLU A 57 23.18 -0.31 14.89
CA GLU A 57 22.31 0.87 14.74
C GLU A 57 20.82 0.52 14.84
N ARG A 58 20.42 -0.65 14.32
CA ARG A 58 19.05 -1.14 14.46
C ARG A 58 18.70 -1.43 15.92
N ASP A 59 19.63 -2.00 16.67
CA ASP A 59 19.42 -2.32 18.09
C ASP A 59 19.28 -1.03 18.92
N VAL A 60 20.09 -0.01 18.63
CA VAL A 60 19.95 1.32 19.26
C VAL A 60 18.63 1.99 18.87
N ALA A 61 18.21 1.89 17.61
CA ALA A 61 16.92 2.43 17.17
C ALA A 61 15.75 1.72 17.86
N MET A 62 15.83 0.39 18.00
CA MET A 62 14.85 -0.41 18.74
C MET A 62 14.80 0.01 20.21
N GLN A 63 15.97 0.18 20.85
CA GLN A 63 16.05 0.64 22.23
C GLN A 63 15.40 2.02 22.40
N ARG A 64 15.69 2.97 21.52
CA ARG A 64 15.06 4.30 21.53
C ARG A 64 13.54 4.21 21.38
N TRP A 65 13.04 3.32 20.52
CA TRP A 65 11.62 3.11 20.35
C TRP A 65 10.98 2.57 21.63
N LEU A 66 11.60 1.58 22.27
CA LEU A 66 11.15 1.06 23.57
C LEU A 66 11.18 2.12 24.67
N ASP A 67 12.22 2.96 24.69
CA ASP A 67 12.36 4.04 25.65
C ASP A 67 11.30 5.14 25.44
N SER A 68 10.79 5.32 24.22
CA SER A 68 9.74 6.31 23.94
C SER A 68 8.45 6.03 24.71
N TYR A 69 8.12 4.75 24.95
CA TYR A 69 6.96 4.35 25.76
C TYR A 69 7.11 4.60 27.26
N LYS A 70 8.33 4.84 27.74
CA LYS A 70 8.60 5.15 29.15
C LYS A 70 8.27 6.60 29.50
N HIS A 71 8.06 7.45 28.50
CA HIS A 71 7.82 8.87 28.69
C HIS A 71 6.30 9.12 28.63
N PRO A 72 5.67 9.56 29.73
CA PRO A 72 4.27 9.90 29.71
C PRO A 72 4.04 11.08 28.76
N ILE A 73 2.91 11.07 28.05
CA ILE A 73 2.47 12.23 27.27
C ILE A 73 2.15 13.35 28.26
N PRO A 74 2.78 14.54 28.14
CA PRO A 74 2.46 15.67 29.01
C PRO A 74 1.01 16.13 28.79
N GLU A 75 0.31 16.47 29.86
CA GLU A 75 -1.04 17.07 29.77
C GLU A 75 -1.03 18.42 29.03
N TYR A 76 0.09 19.14 29.12
CA TYR A 76 0.31 20.41 28.45
C TYR A 76 1.69 20.44 27.80
N PHE A 77 1.75 20.87 26.54
CA PHE A 77 3.00 21.22 25.88
C PHE A 77 3.37 22.66 26.25
N ASP A 78 4.58 22.88 26.77
CA ASP A 78 5.08 24.22 27.01
C ASP A 78 5.24 24.97 25.68
N GLN A 79 4.55 26.10 25.53
CA GLN A 79 4.62 26.95 24.34
C GLN A 79 6.04 27.46 24.06
N LYS A 80 6.92 27.49 25.06
CA LYS A 80 8.33 27.89 24.90
C LYS A 80 9.24 26.78 24.39
N GLN A 81 8.77 25.53 24.37
CA GLN A 81 9.54 24.38 23.87
C GLN A 81 9.32 24.12 22.37
N GLY A 82 8.29 24.73 21.76
CA GLY A 82 8.14 24.77 20.31
C GLY A 82 9.12 25.77 19.70
N GLY A 83 9.87 25.36 18.68
CA GLY A 83 10.83 26.24 18.01
C GLY A 83 10.20 27.57 17.56
N THR A 84 10.92 28.67 17.72
CA THR A 84 10.49 30.01 17.30
C THR A 84 10.32 30.06 15.78
N ALA A 85 9.08 29.99 15.29
CA ALA A 85 8.78 30.35 13.90
C ALA A 85 8.69 31.89 13.80
N PRO A 86 9.46 32.55 12.92
CA PRO A 86 9.30 33.98 12.69
C PRO A 86 7.90 34.23 12.10
N GLY A 87 7.03 34.86 12.88
CA GLY A 87 5.69 35.25 12.45
C GLY A 87 5.77 36.32 11.37
N GLY A 88 5.28 36.02 10.17
CA GLY A 88 5.14 36.99 9.09
C GLY A 88 4.08 38.02 9.46
N GLY A 89 4.52 39.21 9.85
CA GLY A 89 3.64 40.38 9.98
C GLY A 89 3.22 40.85 8.58
N SER A 90 1.91 40.82 8.32
CA SER A 90 1.30 41.60 7.22
C SER A 90 0.73 42.89 7.79
N ASN A 91 1.08 44.01 7.16
CA ASN A 91 0.35 45.27 7.24
C ASN A 91 -0.90 45.22 6.37
#